data_AF-V4IN60-F1
#
_entry.id   AF-V4IN60-F1
#
_cell.length_a   1.000
_cell.length_b   1.000
_cell.length_c   1.000
_cell.angle_alpha   90.00
_cell.angle_beta   90.00
_cell.angle_gamma   90.00
#
_symmetry.space_group_name_H-M   'P 1'
#
loop_
_entity.id
_entity.type
_entity.pdbx_description
1 polymer ?
#
loop_
_entity_poly.entity_id
_entity_poly.type
_entity_poly.pdbx_seq_one_letter_code
_entity_poly.pdbx_strand_id
1 'polypeptide(L)' 'MHTLTLKVPELLHTRLNRYAKQKGLSKSEIVRLALQNYFSQEAGVRGASIYDLAQDLAGSVEAPADLSANKAYLEGYGA' A
#
# COMPACT_ATOMS: atom_id res chain seq x y z
N MET A 1 7.47 18.33 -4.09
CA MET A 1 6.31 18.15 -5.01
C MET A 1 6.83 18.19 -6.43
N HIS A 2 6.35 17.32 -7.31
CA HIS A 2 6.70 17.33 -8.73
C HIS A 2 5.51 17.78 -9.57
N THR A 3 5.76 18.54 -10.63
CA THR A 3 4.72 19.04 -11.54
C THR A 3 4.40 17.98 -12.60
N LEU A 4 3.12 17.63 -12.72
CA LEU A 4 2.61 16.73 -13.76
C LEU A 4 1.82 17.54 -14.78
N THR A 5 2.26 17.53 -16.04
CA THR A 5 1.53 18.10 -17.17
C THR A 5 0.94 16.98 -18.00
N LEU A 6 -0.38 16.97 -18.18
CA LEU A 6 -1.06 15.95 -18.99
C LEU A 6 -2.11 16.59 -19.92
N LYS A 7 -2.28 16.01 -21.11
CA LYS A 7 -3.37 16.38 -22.01
C LYS A 7 -4.66 15.73 -21.51
N VAL A 8 -5.71 16.53 -21.38
CA VAL A 8 -7.01 16.08 -20.87
C VAL A 8 -8.08 16.35 -21.94
N PRO A 9 -8.89 15.35 -22.33
CA PRO A 9 -10.01 15.58 -23.24
C PRO A 9 -10.99 16.61 -22.68
N GLU A 10 -11.59 17.43 -23.55
CA GLU A 10 -12.46 18.55 -23.16
C GLU A 10 -13.62 18.13 -22.23
N LEU A 11 -14.22 16.98 -22.52
CA LEU A 11 -15.27 16.40 -21.69
C LEU A 11 -14.80 16.13 -20.26
N LEU A 12 -13.58 15.61 -20.10
CA LEU A 12 -13.01 15.28 -18.80
C LEU A 12 -12.59 16.56 -18.05
N HIS A 13 -12.09 17.57 -18.78
CA HIS A 13 -11.81 18.89 -18.23
C HIS A 13 -13.07 19.55 -17.66
N THR A 14 -14.17 19.50 -18.40
CA THR A 14 -15.47 20.04 -17.98
C THR A 14 -16.00 19.35 -16.73
N ARG A 15 -15.92 18.02 -16.68
CA ARG A 15 -16.32 17.23 -15.49
C ARG A 15 -15.45 17.56 -14.28
N LEU A 16 -14.14 17.67 -14.46
CA LEU A 16 -13.20 18.01 -13.40
C LEU A 16 -13.50 19.39 -12.81
N ASN A 17 -13.75 20.40 -13.66
CA ASN A 17 -14.11 21.75 -13.21
C ASN A 17 -15.44 21.76 -12.43
N ARG A 18 -16.44 21.01 -12.87
CA ARG A 18 -17.72 20.90 -12.16
C ARG A 18 -17.54 20.26 -10.78
N TYR A 19 -16.80 19.16 -10.72
CA TYR A 19 -16.57 18.43 -9.48
C TYR A 19 -15.75 19.25 -8.47
N ALA A 20 -14.73 19.97 -8.95
CA ALA A 20 -13.96 20.95 -8.17
C ALA A 20 -14.86 21.98 -7.48
N LYS A 21 -15.77 22.60 -8.25
CA LYS A 21 -16.72 23.59 -7.71
C LYS A 21 -17.68 22.97 -6.69
N GLN A 22 -18.22 21.79 -6.97
CA GLN A 22 -19.18 21.12 -6.08
C GLN A 22 -18.56 20.70 -4.74
N LYS A 23 -17.29 20.28 -4.76
CA LYS A 23 -16.60 19.77 -3.56
C LYS A 23 -15.73 20.81 -2.86
N GLY A 24 -15.58 22.01 -3.42
CA GLY A 24 -14.68 23.04 -2.90
C GLY A 24 -13.20 22.66 -2.98
N LEU A 25 -12.82 21.78 -3.91
CA LEU A 25 -11.47 21.27 -4.07
C LEU A 25 -10.82 21.85 -5.34
N SER A 26 -9.50 22.00 -5.33
CA SER A 26 -8.75 22.32 -6.54
C SER A 26 -8.67 21.12 -7.48
N LYS A 27 -8.42 21.39 -8.77
CA LYS A 27 -8.19 20.34 -9.78
C LYS A 27 -7.03 19.42 -9.40
N SER A 28 -5.95 19.99 -8.87
CA SER A 28 -4.77 19.24 -8.45
C SER A 28 -5.03 18.34 -7.25
N GLU A 29 -5.90 18.74 -6.32
CA GLU A 29 -6.34 17.88 -5.21
C GLU A 29 -7.17 16.71 -5.71
N ILE A 30 -8.12 16.95 -6.62
CA ILE A 30 -8.94 15.88 -7.20
C ILE A 30 -8.08 14.87 -7.96
N VAL A 31 -7.15 15.34 -8.80
CA VAL A 31 -6.25 14.46 -9.54
C VAL A 31 -5.37 13.64 -8.59
N ARG A 32 -4.87 14.25 -7.51
CA ARG A 32 -4.09 13.55 -6.49
C ARG A 32 -4.88 12.47 -5.76
N LEU A 33 -6.12 12.79 -5.36
CA LEU A 33 -7.04 11.81 -4.74
C LEU A 33 -7.36 10.67 -5.71
N ALA A 34 -7.60 10.98 -6.98
CA ALA A 34 -7.85 9.96 -8.00
C ALA A 34 -6.64 9.03 -8.17
N LEU A 35 -5.42 9.57 -8.21
CA LEU A 35 -4.19 8.77 -8.28
C LEU A 35 -4.01 7.90 -7.02
N GLN A 36 -4.21 8.45 -5.83
CA GLN A 36 -4.15 7.69 -4.58
C GLN A 36 -5.16 6.53 -4.57
N ASN A 37 -6.40 6.79 -4.98
CA ASN A 37 -7.44 5.77 -5.07
C ASN A 37 -7.16 4.73 -6.15
N TYR A 38 -6.53 5.13 -7.25
CA TYR A 38 -6.12 4.23 -8.33
C TYR A 38 -5.04 3.25 -7.84
N PHE A 39 -3.99 3.77 -7.19
CA PHE A 39 -2.92 2.93 -6.63
C PHE A 39 -3.39 2.07 -5.44
N SER A 40 -4.31 2.57 -4.63
CA SER A 40 -4.88 1.79 -3.52
C SER A 40 -5.73 0.61 -4.02
N GLN A 41 -6.42 0.77 -5.16
CA GLN A 41 -7.13 -0.33 -5.81
C GLN A 41 -6.17 -1.36 -6.41
N GLU A 42 -5.05 -0.92 -7.01
CA GLU A 42 -4.01 -1.84 -7.48
C GLU A 42 -3.34 -2.61 -6.32
N ALA A 43 -3.11 -1.97 -5.17
CA ALA A 43 -2.63 -2.64 -3.95
C ALA A 43 -3.63 -3.65 -3.36
N GLY A 44 -4.92 -3.49 -3.63
CA GLY A 44 -5.93 -4.49 -3.30
C GLY A 44 -5.91 -5.72 -4.23
N VAL A 45 -5.46 -5.55 -5.49
CA VAL A 45 -5.36 -6.65 -6.47
C VAL A 45 -4.00 -7.36 -6.38
N ARG A 46 -2.93 -6.64 -6.07
CA ARG A 46 -1.68 -7.21 -5.56
C ARG A 46 -1.73 -7.19 -4.04
N GLY A 47 -2.58 -8.04 -3.47
CA GLY A 47 -2.51 -8.33 -2.03
C GLY A 47 -1.04 -8.52 -1.68
N ALA A 48 -0.57 -7.75 -0.69
CA ALA A 48 0.81 -7.79 -0.21
C ALA A 48 1.26 -9.26 -0.20
N SER A 49 2.38 -9.55 -0.86
CA SER A 49 2.86 -10.92 -0.91
C SER A 49 3.05 -11.42 0.52
N ILE A 50 3.00 -12.74 0.74
CA ILE A 50 3.27 -13.30 2.08
C ILE A 50 4.59 -12.77 2.64
N TYR A 51 5.57 -12.51 1.76
CA TYR A 51 6.84 -11.86 2.11
C TYR A 51 6.64 -10.44 2.63
N ASP A 52 5.87 -9.59 1.94
CA ASP A 52 5.61 -8.21 2.36
C ASP A 52 4.87 -8.14 3.70
N LEU A 53 3.98 -9.10 3.96
CA LEU A 53 3.24 -9.21 5.22
C LEU A 53 4.05 -9.80 6.38
N ALA A 54 5.14 -10.52 6.10
CA ALA A 54 5.98 -11.18 7.10
C ALA A 54 7.34 -10.49 7.29
N GLN A 55 7.58 -9.36 6.63
CA GLN A 55 8.87 -8.68 6.63
C GLN A 55 9.28 -8.22 8.04
N ASP A 56 8.32 -7.81 8.85
CA ASP A 56 8.50 -7.40 10.25
C ASP A 56 8.70 -8.58 11.21
N LEU A 57 8.30 -9.79 10.81
CA LEU A 57 8.47 -11.00 11.63
C LEU A 57 9.91 -11.53 11.57
N ALA A 58 10.60 -11.35 10.43
CA ALA A 58 11.97 -11.81 10.26
C ALA A 58 12.93 -11.06 11.21
N GLY A 59 13.49 -11.78 12.19
CA GLY A 59 14.41 -11.20 13.18
C GLY A 59 13.73 -10.42 14.30
N SER A 60 12.40 -10.48 14.41
CA SER A 60 11.64 -9.86 15.52
C SER A 60 11.86 -10.53 16.88
N VAL A 61 12.43 -11.73 16.88
CA VAL A 61 12.66 -12.54 18.09
C VAL A 61 14.15 -12.69 18.32
N GLU A 62 14.60 -12.35 19.53
CA GLU A 62 15.92 -12.72 20.02
C GLU A 62 15.92 -14.20 20.36
N ALA A 63 16.63 -15.00 19.56
CA ALA A 63 16.75 -16.43 19.75
C ALA A 63 18.20 -16.89 19.50
N PRO A 64 18.60 -18.07 20.04
CA PRO A 64 19.85 -18.71 19.66
C PRO A 64 19.95 -18.90 18.14
N ALA A 65 21.17 -18.89 17.62
CA ALA A 65 21.43 -18.99 16.18
C ALA A 65 20.86 -20.27 15.52
N ASP A 66 20.58 -21.31 16.32
CA ASP A 66 19.99 -22.55 15.85
C ASP A 66 18.91 -23.06 16.82
N LEU A 67 17.66 -22.81 16.46
CA LEU A 67 16.48 -23.36 17.15
C LEU A 67 16.13 -24.78 16.66
N SER A 68 16.66 -25.21 15.51
CA SER A 68 16.17 -26.38 14.78
C SER A 68 16.97 -27.66 15.04
N ALA A 69 18.26 -27.55 15.35
CA ALA A 69 19.11 -28.73 15.54
C ALA A 69 19.17 -29.23 16.99
N ASN A 70 18.93 -28.37 17.98
CA ASN A 70 19.00 -28.76 19.37
C ASN A 70 17.64 -29.27 19.88
N LYS A 71 17.50 -30.60 19.90
CA LYS A 71 16.28 -31.30 20.37
C LYS A 71 15.89 -30.95 21.81
N ALA A 72 16.82 -30.50 22.65
CA ALA A 72 16.51 -30.09 24.02
C ALA A 72 15.54 -28.89 24.06
N TYR A 73 15.52 -28.04 23.03
CA TYR A 73 14.59 -26.91 22.95
C TYR A 73 13.14 -27.31 22.65
N LEU A 74 12.90 -28.58 22.30
CA LEU A 74 11.57 -29.12 22.01
C LEU A 74 11.01 -29.97 23.17
N GLU A 75 11.73 -30.05 24.30
CA GLU A 75 11.23 -30.76 25.48
C GLU A 75 9.91 -30.16 25.98
N GLY A 76 8.87 -30.99 26.10
CA GLY A 76 7.53 -30.57 26.52
C GLY A 76 6.65 -29.99 25.41
N TYR A 77 7.14 -29.90 24.15
CA TYR A 77 6.31 -29.47 23.03
C TYR A 77 5.28 -30.55 22.66
N GLY A 78 3.98 -30.22 22.80
CA GLY A 78 2.87 -31.11 22.45
C GLY A 78 2.48 -32.14 23.52
N ALA A 79 2.96 -31.99 24.76
CA ALA A 79 2.56 -32.77 25.93
C ALA A 79 1.35 -32.17 26.67
#